data_AF-A0A2D6Y1S4-F1
#
_entry.id   AF-A0A2D6Y1S4-F1
#
_cell.length_a   1.000
_cell.length_b   1.000
_cell.length_c   1.000
_cell.angle_alpha   90.00
_cell.angle_beta   90.00
_cell.angle_gamma   90.00
#
_symmetry.space_group_name_H-M   'P 1'
#
loop_
_entity.id
_entity.type
_entity.pdbx_description
1 polymer ?
#
loop_
_entity_poly.entity_id
_entity_poly.type
_entity_poly.pdbx_seq_one_letter_code
_entity_poly.pdbx_strand_id
1 'polypeptide(L)' 'MAVYTIDLMAQLPEAYQAFGPLVDILPLIPVFFLLLAFVWQASVGFR' A
#
# COMPACT_ATOMS: atom_id res chain seq x y z
N MET A 1 30.16 -9.59 14.37
CA MET A 1 29.61 -9.33 13.03
C MET A 1 28.10 -9.52 13.16
N ALA A 2 27.33 -8.44 13.28
CA ALA A 2 25.88 -8.53 13.47
C ALA A 2 25.23 -9.01 12.18
N VAL A 3 24.54 -10.14 12.24
CA VAL A 3 23.75 -10.67 11.14
C VAL A 3 22.54 -9.75 10.97
N TYR A 4 22.47 -9.02 9.86
CA TYR A 4 21.26 -8.29 9.48
C TYR A 4 20.25 -9.29 8.95
N THR A 5 19.46 -9.89 9.83
CA THR A 5 18.28 -10.65 9.44
C THR A 5 17.24 -9.66 8.95
N ILE A 6 17.08 -9.57 7.63
CA ILE A 6 15.91 -8.98 6.99
C ILE A 6 14.70 -9.88 7.33
N ASP A 7 14.07 -9.59 8.45
CA ASP A 7 12.84 -10.23 8.89
C ASP A 7 11.70 -9.67 8.02
N LEU A 8 11.29 -10.43 7.01
CA LEU A 8 10.31 -9.99 5.99
C LEU A 8 8.85 -10.05 6.48
N MET A 9 8.61 -10.45 7.73
CA MET A 9 7.27 -10.55 8.34
C MET A 9 7.27 -10.00 9.77
N ALA A 10 7.35 -8.67 9.89
CA ALA A 10 7.12 -7.99 11.16
C ALA A 10 5.60 -7.93 11.46
N GLN A 11 5.21 -8.35 12.66
CA GLN A 11 3.86 -8.11 13.16
C GLN A 11 3.69 -6.63 13.51
N LEU A 12 2.47 -6.12 13.34
CA LEU A 12 2.12 -4.80 13.85
C LEU A 12 2.27 -4.78 15.37
N PRO A 13 2.71 -3.66 15.98
CA PRO A 13 2.68 -3.51 17.43
C PRO A 13 1.26 -3.73 17.96
N GLU A 14 1.14 -4.16 19.22
CA GLU A 14 -0.14 -4.57 19.82
C GLU A 14 -1.25 -3.53 19.65
N ALA A 15 -0.94 -2.25 19.86
CA ALA A 15 -1.89 -1.14 19.69
C ALA A 15 -2.44 -0.98 18.26
N TYR A 16 -1.74 -1.54 17.25
CA TYR A 16 -2.09 -1.40 15.84
C TYR A 16 -2.63 -2.68 15.20
N GLN A 17 -2.73 -3.79 15.93
CA GLN A 17 -3.17 -5.06 15.35
C GLN A 17 -4.58 -5.01 14.76
N ALA A 18 -5.48 -4.19 15.34
CA ALA A 18 -6.82 -3.98 14.79
C ALA A 18 -6.81 -3.40 13.35
N PHE A 19 -5.71 -2.76 12.93
CA PHE A 19 -5.53 -2.19 11.59
C PHE A 19 -4.78 -3.12 10.62
N GLY A 20 -4.46 -4.36 11.01
CA GLY A 20 -3.84 -5.35 10.13
C GLY A 20 -4.50 -5.42 8.74
N PRO A 21 -5.83 -5.60 8.66
CA PRO A 21 -6.53 -5.65 7.37
C PRO A 21 -6.39 -4.38 6.52
N LEU A 22 -6.22 -3.21 7.14
CA LEU A 22 -5.98 -1.96 6.40
C LEU A 22 -4.54 -1.94 5.84
N VAL A 23 -3.56 -2.34 6.65
CA VAL A 23 -2.14 -2.37 6.27
C VAL A 23 -1.91 -3.34 5.11
N ASP A 24 -2.64 -4.47 5.08
CA ASP A 24 -2.60 -5.43 3.97
C ASP A 24 -3.00 -4.80 2.61
N ILE A 25 -3.79 -3.73 2.61
CA ILE A 25 -4.29 -3.06 1.40
C ILE A 25 -3.36 -1.89 0.98
N LEU A 26 -2.62 -1.28 1.90
CA LEU A 26 -1.77 -0.12 1.62
C LEU A 26 -0.78 -0.31 0.44
N PRO A 27 -0.17 -1.51 0.22
CA PRO A 27 0.71 -1.74 -0.93
C PRO A 27 0.03 -1.55 -2.29
N LEU A 28 -1.30 -1.55 -2.36
CA LEU A 28 -2.06 -1.36 -3.60
C LEU A 28 -2.22 0.13 -3.99
N ILE A 29 -1.94 1.07 -3.09
CA ILE A 29 -2.08 2.52 -3.32
C ILE A 29 -1.39 3.01 -4.62
N PRO A 30 -0.16 2.58 -4.97
CA PRO A 30 0.47 3.00 -6.23
C PRO A 30 -0.34 2.62 -7.47
N VAL A 31 -1.01 1.46 -7.45
CA VAL A 31 -1.88 1.01 -8.55
C VAL A 31 -3.13 1.90 -8.61
N PHE A 32 -3.70 2.27 -7.46
CA PHE A 32 -4.82 3.21 -7.44
C PHE A 32 -4.47 4.59 -8.01
N PHE A 33 -3.24 5.08 -7.83
CA PHE A 33 -2.80 6.32 -8.50
C PHE A 33 -2.71 6.17 -10.02
N LEU A 34 -2.21 5.03 -10.50
CA LEU A 34 -2.21 4.73 -11.94
C LEU A 34 -3.64 4.71 -12.48
N LEU A 35 -4.56 4.00 -11.81
CA LEU A 35 -5.97 3.94 -12.20
C LEU A 35 -6.64 5.32 -12.13
N LEU A 36 -6.32 6.13 -11.11
CA LEU A 36 -6.82 7.48 -10.97
C LEU A 36 -6.41 8.38 -12.14
N ALA A 37 -5.22 8.19 -12.72
CA ALA A 37 -4.82 8.92 -13.93
C ALA A 37 -5.77 8.63 -15.11
N PHE A 38 -6.20 7.38 -15.28
CA PHE A 38 -7.20 7.03 -16.31
C PHE A 38 -8.59 7.56 -15.98
N VAL A 39 -9.00 7.54 -14.71
CA VAL A 39 -10.27 8.15 -14.28
C VAL A 39 -10.26 9.65 -14.56
N TRP A 40 -9.15 10.31 -14.26
CA TRP A 40 -8.98 11.73 -14.57
C TRP A 40 -9.05 11.98 -16.07
N GLN A 41 -8.31 11.23 -16.88
CA GLN A 41 -8.35 11.35 -18.33
C GLN A 41 -9.76 11.10 -18.90
N ALA A 42 -10.47 10.08 -18.42
CA ALA A 42 -11.84 9.81 -18.81
C ALA A 42 -12.79 10.96 -18.46
N SER A 43 -12.61 11.62 -17.30
CA SER A 43 -13.43 12.76 -16.88
C SER A 43 -13.29 13.99 -17.78
N VAL A 44 -12.16 14.11 -18.49
CA VAL A 44 -11.89 15.19 -19.45
C VAL A 44 -11.98 14.73 -20.92
N GLY A 45 -12.42 13.49 -21.16
CA GLY A 45 -12.66 12.96 -22.50
C GLY A 45 -11.41 12.49 -23.26
N PHE A 46 -10.32 12.14 -22.58
CA PHE A 46 -9.04 11.74 -23.19
C PHE A 46 -8.53 12.75 -24.24
N ARG A 47 -8.66 14.04 -23.91
CA ARG A 47 -8.14 15.16 -24.69
C ARG A 47 -6.67 15.45 -24.38
#